data_AF-A0A8J7BA89-F1
#
_entry.id   AF-A0A8J7BA89-F1
#
_cell.length_a   1.000
_cell.length_b   1.000
_cell.length_c   1.000
_cell.angle_alpha   90.00
_cell.angle_beta   90.00
_cell.angle_gamma   90.00
#
_symmetry.space_group_name_H-M   'P 1'
#
loop_
_entity.id
_entity.type
_entity.pdbx_description
1 polymer ?
#
loop_
_entity_poly.entity_id
_entity_poly.type
_entity_poly.pdbx_seq_one_letter_code
_entity_poly.pdbx_strand_id
1 'polypeptide(L)'
;MLNSMTVSHPVVSAAWLHDHLNDPQVVVVDCRFALMQPDLGQQQYQTSHIPGAYYLDLNRDLSSPVNQHGGRHPLPEPEDFAAKLRAMGVNSESPNGPTLVVAYDDSRLAFASRLWWLLRYFGHSHVAVLDGGFAAWQAASYPVTIDVPPPQAGNFAPQPQLEQVVDVNIVKARQDKPNVVLVDSREGDRYRGEREPIDPVAGHIPGAVNYPWQEVTNEQGYLRPETEQRDRWTEVASAEEILVYCGSGVTACVNLLSLELAGIDQGKLYAGSWSDWCSYLEGEG
;
A
#
# COMPACT_ATOMS: atom_id res chain seq x y z
N MET A 1 -19.17 28.39 8.61
CA MET A 1 -17.73 28.53 8.33
C MET A 1 -17.31 27.24 7.67
N LEU A 2 -17.00 27.29 6.37
CA LEU A 2 -16.58 26.12 5.58
C LEU A 2 -15.22 25.68 6.10
N ASN A 3 -15.16 24.59 6.87
CA ASN A 3 -13.91 23.94 7.17
C ASN A 3 -13.38 23.37 5.85
N SER A 4 -12.22 23.85 5.44
CA SER A 4 -11.49 23.37 4.27
C SER A 4 -11.27 21.86 4.41
N MET A 5 -11.91 21.08 3.55
CA MET A 5 -11.70 19.63 3.40
C MET A 5 -10.37 19.37 2.68
N THR A 6 -9.27 19.79 3.29
CA THR A 6 -7.95 19.31 2.90
C THR A 6 -7.55 18.23 3.89
N VAL A 7 -7.72 16.97 3.49
CA VAL A 7 -6.99 15.85 4.11
C VAL A 7 -5.52 16.05 3.72
N SER A 8 -4.78 16.81 4.53
CA SER A 8 -3.34 17.06 4.36
C SER A 8 -2.47 15.90 4.85
N HIS A 9 -3.09 14.83 5.34
CA HIS A 9 -2.42 13.68 5.94
C HIS A 9 -2.85 12.40 5.22
N PRO A 10 -1.93 11.48 4.89
CA PRO A 10 -2.24 10.24 4.18
C PRO A 10 -3.01 9.23 5.05
N VAL A 11 -3.65 9.69 6.12
CA VAL A 11 -4.23 8.89 7.20
C VAL A 11 -5.48 9.59 7.74
N VAL A 12 -6.54 8.83 7.97
CA VAL A 12 -7.75 9.28 8.67
C VAL A 12 -8.06 8.37 9.84
N SER A 13 -8.68 8.90 10.90
CA SER A 13 -9.13 8.09 12.05
C SER A 13 -10.49 7.44 11.78
N ALA A 14 -10.82 6.40 12.56
CA ALA A 14 -12.15 5.79 12.54
C ALA A 14 -13.26 6.80 12.85
N ALA A 15 -13.04 7.72 13.78
CA ALA A 15 -14.00 8.78 14.11
C ALA A 15 -14.20 9.74 12.92
N TRP A 16 -13.11 10.16 12.27
CA TRP A 16 -13.21 10.99 11.08
C TRP A 16 -14.02 10.28 9.99
N LEU A 17 -13.70 9.02 9.69
CA LEU A 17 -14.41 8.27 8.65
C LEU A 17 -15.89 8.10 8.99
N HIS A 18 -16.21 7.80 10.24
CA HIS A 18 -17.59 7.68 10.71
C HIS A 18 -18.41 8.96 10.44
N ASP A 19 -17.83 10.13 10.72
CA ASP A 19 -18.50 11.41 10.51
C ASP A 19 -18.66 11.78 9.02
N HIS A 20 -17.90 11.13 8.12
CA HIS A 20 -17.89 11.41 6.68
C HIS A 20 -18.42 10.25 5.81
N LEU A 21 -19.01 9.20 6.40
CA LEU A 21 -19.53 8.04 5.66
C LEU A 21 -20.55 8.39 4.58
N ASN A 22 -21.30 9.48 4.78
CA ASN A 22 -22.34 9.93 3.85
C ASN A 22 -21.87 11.06 2.92
N ASP A 23 -20.58 11.41 2.96
CA ASP A 23 -20.02 12.40 2.05
C ASP A 23 -19.88 11.80 0.65
N PRO A 24 -20.55 12.35 -0.38
CA PRO A 24 -20.46 11.84 -1.74
C PRO A 24 -19.05 11.97 -2.37
N GLN A 25 -18.13 12.70 -1.73
CA GLN A 25 -16.73 12.80 -2.14
C GLN A 25 -15.81 11.80 -1.45
N VAL A 26 -16.33 10.92 -0.58
CA VAL A 26 -15.54 9.88 0.09
C VAL A 26 -15.94 8.51 -0.47
N VAL A 27 -14.95 7.77 -0.96
CA VAL A 27 -15.09 6.36 -1.35
C VAL A 27 -14.27 5.52 -0.39
N VAL A 28 -14.89 4.55 0.25
CA VAL A 28 -14.23 3.63 1.19
C VAL A 28 -13.89 2.34 0.46
N VAL A 29 -12.68 1.82 0.66
CA VAL A 29 -12.24 0.57 0.02
C VAL A 29 -11.65 -0.39 1.05
N ASP A 30 -12.26 -1.57 1.14
CA ASP A 30 -11.79 -2.73 1.88
C ASP A 30 -10.74 -3.47 1.04
N CYS A 31 -9.53 -3.57 1.59
CA CYS A 31 -8.38 -4.25 1.00
C CYS A 31 -7.97 -5.48 1.82
N ARG A 32 -8.82 -6.00 2.73
CA ARG A 32 -8.49 -7.19 3.52
C ARG A 32 -8.10 -8.35 2.61
N PHE A 33 -7.02 -9.04 2.97
CA PHE A 33 -6.47 -10.15 2.19
C PHE A 33 -5.65 -11.07 3.09
N ALA A 34 -5.45 -12.32 2.67
CA ALA A 34 -4.54 -13.24 3.35
C ALA A 34 -3.75 -14.06 2.34
N LEU A 35 -2.42 -13.96 2.36
CA LEU A 35 -1.54 -14.64 1.39
C LEU A 35 -1.76 -16.16 1.34
N MET A 36 -1.98 -16.79 2.51
CA MET A 36 -2.16 -18.25 2.60
C MET A 36 -3.61 -18.70 2.33
N GLN A 37 -4.56 -17.76 2.27
CA GLN A 37 -5.98 -18.02 2.03
C GLN A 37 -6.56 -16.88 1.17
N PRO A 38 -6.27 -16.84 -0.15
CA PRO A 38 -6.60 -15.68 -0.99
C PRO A 38 -8.07 -15.27 -1.01
N ASP A 39 -8.99 -16.21 -0.80
CA ASP A 39 -10.44 -15.94 -0.75
C ASP A 39 -10.90 -15.35 0.59
N LEU A 40 -10.07 -15.38 1.64
CA LEU A 40 -10.46 -15.01 3.01
C LEU A 40 -10.91 -13.54 3.09
N GLY A 41 -10.20 -12.64 2.42
CA GLY A 41 -10.55 -11.21 2.39
C GLY A 41 -11.96 -10.95 1.87
N GLN A 42 -12.30 -11.59 0.75
CA GLN A 42 -13.63 -11.49 0.15
C GLN A 42 -14.71 -12.09 1.06
N GLN A 43 -14.43 -13.23 1.69
CA GLN A 43 -15.35 -13.87 2.65
C GLN A 43 -15.59 -12.98 3.88
N GLN A 44 -14.53 -12.36 4.41
CA GLN A 44 -14.61 -11.42 5.52
C GLN A 44 -15.43 -10.17 5.14
N TYR A 45 -15.21 -9.62 3.94
CA TYR A 45 -16.01 -8.53 3.39
C TYR A 45 -17.50 -8.90 3.30
N GLN A 46 -17.83 -10.06 2.74
CA GLN A 46 -19.22 -10.55 2.66
C GLN A 46 -19.86 -10.79 4.04
N THR A 47 -19.06 -11.10 5.06
CA THR A 47 -19.54 -11.32 6.43
C THR A 47 -19.83 -10.00 7.14
N SER A 48 -18.95 -9.00 6.99
CA SER A 48 -19.14 -7.65 7.52
C SER A 48 -18.08 -6.69 6.99
N HIS A 49 -18.47 -5.48 6.64
CA HIS A 49 -17.58 -4.40 6.21
C HIS A 49 -18.09 -3.02 6.66
N ILE A 50 -17.27 -1.99 6.49
CA ILE A 50 -17.66 -0.60 6.75
C ILE A 50 -18.79 -0.21 5.77
N PRO A 51 -19.90 0.42 6.22
CA PRO A 51 -20.99 0.82 5.33
C PRO A 51 -20.51 1.64 4.13
N GLY A 52 -20.97 1.27 2.94
CA GLY A 52 -20.59 1.94 1.69
C GLY A 52 -19.19 1.60 1.16
N ALA A 53 -18.44 0.72 1.84
CA ALA A 53 -17.15 0.28 1.34
C ALA A 53 -17.30 -0.63 0.12
N TYR A 54 -16.44 -0.44 -0.88
CA TYR A 54 -16.21 -1.40 -1.95
C TYR A 54 -15.07 -2.35 -1.57
N TYR A 55 -14.95 -3.50 -2.24
CA TYR A 55 -13.86 -4.44 -2.03
C TYR A 55 -12.91 -4.48 -3.23
N LEU A 56 -11.60 -4.40 -2.98
CA LEU A 56 -10.57 -4.67 -3.98
C LEU A 56 -9.65 -5.78 -3.50
N ASP A 57 -9.53 -6.82 -4.31
CA ASP A 57 -8.70 -7.98 -4.07
C ASP A 57 -7.24 -7.74 -4.47
N LEU A 58 -6.29 -8.15 -3.62
CA LEU A 58 -4.87 -7.97 -3.91
C LEU A 58 -4.44 -8.63 -5.23
N ASN A 59 -4.89 -9.85 -5.48
CA ASN A 59 -4.44 -10.64 -6.63
C ASN A 59 -5.21 -10.30 -7.91
N ARG A 60 -6.52 -9.99 -7.79
CA ARG A 60 -7.39 -9.79 -8.96
C ARG A 60 -7.50 -8.33 -9.39
N ASP A 61 -7.37 -7.39 -8.45
CA ASP A 61 -7.65 -5.97 -8.70
C ASP A 61 -6.43 -5.07 -8.48
N LEU A 62 -5.56 -5.39 -7.53
CA LEU A 62 -4.36 -4.60 -7.19
C LEU A 62 -3.06 -5.17 -7.77
N SER A 63 -3.16 -6.22 -8.60
CA SER A 63 -2.05 -6.88 -9.27
C SER A 63 -2.43 -7.39 -10.65
N SER A 64 -1.45 -7.46 -11.55
CA SER A 64 -1.55 -8.19 -12.82
C SER A 64 -1.21 -9.68 -12.63
N PRO A 65 -1.54 -10.56 -13.61
CA PRO A 65 -1.13 -11.96 -13.58
C PRO A 65 0.38 -12.14 -13.41
N VAL A 66 0.77 -13.14 -12.61
CA VAL A 66 2.17 -13.49 -12.35
C VAL A 66 2.84 -13.99 -13.63
N ASN A 67 4.05 -13.50 -13.91
CA ASN A 67 4.93 -13.96 -14.98
C ASN A 67 6.17 -14.64 -14.39
N GLN A 68 7.07 -15.14 -15.24
CA GLN A 68 8.34 -15.72 -14.80
C GLN A 68 9.19 -14.75 -13.97
N HIS A 69 9.18 -13.47 -14.35
CA HIS A 69 9.83 -12.36 -13.65
C HIS A 69 8.82 -11.23 -13.38
N GLY A 70 9.18 -10.28 -12.54
CA GLY A 70 8.32 -9.15 -12.12
C GLY A 70 7.62 -9.36 -10.78
N GLY A 71 7.87 -10.50 -10.11
CA GLY A 71 7.41 -10.81 -8.76
C GLY A 71 5.98 -11.38 -8.68
N ARG A 72 5.58 -11.80 -7.46
CA ARG A 72 4.26 -12.42 -7.19
C ARG A 72 3.06 -11.47 -7.25
N HIS A 73 3.27 -10.16 -7.18
CA HIS A 73 2.19 -9.15 -7.27
C HIS A 73 2.58 -8.02 -8.23
N PRO A 74 2.74 -8.31 -9.54
CA PRO A 74 3.06 -7.31 -10.55
C PRO A 74 2.07 -6.14 -10.51
N LEU A 75 2.51 -4.94 -10.88
CA LEU A 75 1.61 -3.77 -10.94
C LEU A 75 0.42 -4.06 -11.89
N PRO A 76 -0.81 -3.64 -11.53
CA PRO A 76 -1.98 -3.88 -12.35
C PRO A 76 -1.91 -3.08 -13.66
N GLU A 77 -2.56 -3.60 -14.71
CA GLU A 77 -2.72 -2.85 -15.96
C GLU A 77 -3.50 -1.55 -15.70
N PRO A 78 -3.03 -0.38 -16.22
CA PRO A 78 -3.59 0.92 -15.84
C PRO A 78 -5.10 1.05 -16.08
N GLU A 79 -5.60 0.54 -17.20
CA GLU A 79 -7.03 0.66 -17.53
C GLU A 79 -7.91 -0.35 -16.77
N ASP A 80 -7.39 -1.52 -16.44
CA ASP A 80 -8.13 -2.49 -15.61
C ASP A 80 -8.33 -1.92 -14.20
N PHE A 81 -7.26 -1.35 -13.63
CA PHE A 81 -7.34 -0.65 -12.35
C PHE A 81 -8.26 0.57 -12.42
N ALA A 82 -8.13 1.40 -13.46
CA ALA A 82 -8.97 2.58 -13.65
C ALA A 82 -10.46 2.22 -13.80
N ALA A 83 -10.78 1.14 -14.52
CA ALA A 83 -12.16 0.68 -14.68
C ALA A 83 -12.80 0.31 -13.34
N LYS A 84 -12.05 -0.33 -12.44
CA LYS A 84 -12.52 -0.62 -11.07
C LYS A 84 -12.80 0.65 -10.29
N LEU A 85 -11.87 1.60 -10.29
CA LEU A 85 -12.05 2.89 -9.60
C LEU A 85 -13.24 3.69 -10.14
N ARG A 86 -13.41 3.73 -11.47
CA ARG A 86 -14.59 4.36 -12.10
C ARG A 86 -15.89 3.70 -11.66
N ALA A 87 -15.94 2.37 -11.56
CA ALA A 87 -17.15 1.65 -11.12
C ALA A 87 -17.50 1.84 -9.63
N MET A 88 -16.56 2.38 -8.83
CA MET A 88 -16.76 2.76 -7.43
C MET A 88 -17.11 4.24 -7.26
N GLY A 89 -17.26 5.00 -8.36
CA GLY A 89 -17.55 6.43 -8.30
C GLY A 89 -16.32 7.32 -8.06
N VAL A 90 -15.10 6.80 -8.18
CA VAL A 90 -13.88 7.62 -8.00
C VAL A 90 -13.71 8.59 -9.17
N ASN A 91 -13.57 9.88 -8.84
CA ASN A 91 -13.32 10.94 -9.80
C ASN A 91 -11.92 11.53 -9.61
N SER A 92 -11.14 11.62 -10.70
CA SER A 92 -9.86 12.35 -10.71
C SER A 92 -10.09 13.86 -10.75
N GLU A 93 -11.16 14.31 -11.40
CA GLU A 93 -11.55 15.72 -11.47
C GLU A 93 -13.08 15.83 -11.33
N SER A 94 -13.56 16.75 -10.50
CA SER A 94 -14.98 17.07 -10.40
C SER A 94 -15.18 18.53 -9.98
N PRO A 95 -16.38 19.11 -10.16
CA PRO A 95 -16.68 20.46 -9.67
C PRO A 95 -16.44 20.67 -8.17
N ASN A 96 -16.47 19.60 -7.37
CA ASN A 96 -16.27 19.64 -5.92
C ASN A 96 -14.85 19.25 -5.48
N GLY A 97 -13.99 18.86 -6.42
CA GLY A 97 -12.65 18.31 -6.17
C GLY A 97 -12.51 16.83 -6.55
N PRO A 98 -11.30 16.26 -6.48
CA PRO A 98 -11.10 14.83 -6.63
C PRO A 98 -11.77 14.07 -5.48
N THR A 99 -12.23 12.84 -5.76
CA THR A 99 -12.78 11.95 -4.72
C THR A 99 -11.68 11.54 -3.73
N LEU A 100 -11.95 11.61 -2.43
CA LEU A 100 -11.09 11.04 -1.41
C LEU A 100 -11.32 9.53 -1.36
N VAL A 101 -10.26 8.75 -1.58
CA VAL A 101 -10.31 7.30 -1.34
C VAL A 101 -9.77 7.00 0.05
N VAL A 102 -10.55 6.31 0.89
CA VAL A 102 -10.11 5.82 2.19
C VAL A 102 -9.95 4.30 2.14
N ALA A 103 -8.70 3.84 2.14
CA ALA A 103 -8.37 2.42 2.12
C ALA A 103 -8.24 1.86 3.54
N TYR A 104 -8.74 0.66 3.78
CA TYR A 104 -8.52 -0.05 5.05
C TYR A 104 -8.26 -1.54 4.83
N ASP A 105 -7.61 -2.15 5.83
CA ASP A 105 -7.49 -3.61 5.95
C ASP A 105 -7.58 -3.99 7.44
N ASP A 106 -7.31 -5.26 7.76
CA ASP A 106 -7.19 -5.81 9.11
C ASP A 106 -5.77 -6.35 9.38
N SER A 107 -4.80 -5.92 8.57
CA SER A 107 -3.46 -6.50 8.46
C SER A 107 -2.38 -5.43 8.65
N ARG A 108 -2.61 -4.53 9.62
CA ARG A 108 -1.68 -3.45 10.00
C ARG A 108 -1.25 -2.60 8.80
N LEU A 109 -2.21 -2.25 7.94
CA LEU A 109 -2.06 -1.41 6.74
C LEU A 109 -1.32 -2.07 5.57
N ALA A 110 -1.00 -3.36 5.64
CA ALA A 110 -0.24 -4.06 4.60
C ALA A 110 -0.84 -3.92 3.19
N PHE A 111 -2.16 -4.05 3.07
CA PHE A 111 -2.88 -4.07 1.78
C PHE A 111 -3.51 -2.71 1.49
N ALA A 112 -4.00 -2.01 2.51
CA ALA A 112 -4.48 -0.64 2.39
C ALA A 112 -3.38 0.30 1.87
N SER A 113 -2.14 0.14 2.35
CA SER A 113 -1.00 0.93 1.88
C SER A 113 -0.66 0.63 0.42
N ARG A 114 -0.90 -0.60 -0.06
CA ARG A 114 -0.72 -0.95 -1.47
C ARG A 114 -1.71 -0.20 -2.36
N LEU A 115 -2.99 -0.13 -1.98
CA LEU A 115 -3.96 0.70 -2.70
C LEU A 115 -3.61 2.19 -2.62
N TRP A 116 -3.24 2.69 -1.44
CA TRP A 116 -2.77 4.07 -1.25
C TRP A 116 -1.62 4.41 -2.21
N TRP A 117 -0.62 3.55 -2.29
CA TRP A 117 0.53 3.75 -3.17
C TRP A 117 0.13 3.66 -4.65
N LEU A 118 -0.71 2.69 -5.05
CA LEU A 118 -1.18 2.55 -6.43
C LEU A 118 -1.96 3.78 -6.91
N LEU A 119 -2.84 4.33 -6.08
CA LEU A 119 -3.58 5.55 -6.42
C LEU A 119 -2.63 6.72 -6.68
N ARG A 120 -1.62 6.92 -5.82
CA ARG A 120 -0.58 7.95 -6.01
C ARG A 120 0.27 7.70 -7.24
N TYR A 121 0.68 6.45 -7.47
CA TYR A 121 1.39 6.04 -8.67
C TYR A 121 0.58 6.33 -9.93
N PHE A 122 -0.73 6.19 -9.90
CA PHE A 122 -1.62 6.55 -11.00
C PHE A 122 -2.12 8.01 -10.95
N GLY A 123 -1.44 8.89 -10.21
CA GLY A 123 -1.66 10.34 -10.23
C GLY A 123 -2.80 10.86 -9.36
N HIS A 124 -3.35 10.02 -8.48
CA HIS A 124 -4.45 10.38 -7.58
C HIS A 124 -3.96 10.46 -6.13
N SER A 125 -3.53 11.65 -5.72
CA SER A 125 -2.99 11.91 -4.38
C SER A 125 -4.05 12.06 -3.29
N HIS A 126 -5.33 12.20 -3.65
CA HIS A 126 -6.44 12.33 -2.71
C HIS A 126 -6.86 10.95 -2.19
N VAL A 127 -5.97 10.37 -1.38
CA VAL A 127 -6.11 9.05 -0.80
C VAL A 127 -5.52 9.01 0.61
N ALA A 128 -6.20 8.31 1.51
CA ALA A 128 -5.76 8.08 2.88
C ALA A 128 -5.94 6.61 3.29
N VAL A 129 -5.18 6.16 4.27
CA VAL A 129 -5.44 4.88 4.95
C VAL A 129 -6.21 5.11 6.26
N LEU A 130 -7.04 4.15 6.65
CA LEU A 130 -7.75 4.17 7.93
C LEU A 130 -6.81 3.71 9.06
N ASP A 131 -6.49 4.62 9.98
CA ASP A 131 -5.63 4.33 11.12
C ASP A 131 -6.23 3.25 12.03
N GLY A 132 -5.46 2.20 12.31
CA GLY A 132 -5.93 1.01 13.04
C GLY A 132 -6.88 0.10 12.26
N GLY A 133 -7.20 0.43 11.00
CA GLY A 133 -7.95 -0.41 10.07
C GLY A 133 -9.35 -0.82 10.56
N PHE A 134 -9.81 -1.97 10.09
CA PHE A 134 -11.14 -2.51 10.45
C PHE A 134 -11.25 -2.84 11.94
N ALA A 135 -10.15 -3.23 12.58
CA ALA A 135 -10.12 -3.52 14.01
C ALA A 135 -10.42 -2.27 14.85
N ALA A 136 -9.86 -1.10 14.50
CA ALA A 136 -10.17 0.16 15.15
C ALA A 136 -11.63 0.58 14.96
N TRP A 137 -12.16 0.40 13.75
CA TRP A 137 -13.57 0.64 13.45
C TRP A 137 -14.50 -0.18 14.35
N GLN A 138 -14.23 -1.49 14.48
CA GLN A 138 -14.99 -2.39 15.34
C GLN A 138 -14.82 -2.07 16.83
N ALA A 139 -13.61 -1.75 17.28
CA ALA A 139 -13.33 -1.38 18.67
C ALA A 139 -14.08 -0.11 19.10
N ALA A 140 -14.28 0.83 18.17
CA ALA A 140 -15.09 2.03 18.37
C ALA A 140 -16.61 1.74 18.34
N SER A 141 -17.02 0.49 18.13
CA SER A 141 -18.43 0.08 18.00
C SER A 141 -19.19 0.80 16.89
N TYR A 142 -18.48 1.20 15.83
CA TYR A 142 -19.12 1.80 14.66
C TYR A 142 -19.87 0.78 13.82
N PRO A 143 -20.90 1.21 13.06
CA PRO A 143 -21.75 0.29 12.31
C PRO A 143 -20.98 -0.54 11.28
N VAL A 144 -21.37 -1.79 11.09
CA VAL A 144 -20.92 -2.65 9.98
C VAL A 144 -22.13 -3.13 9.20
N THR A 145 -21.93 -3.51 7.95
CA THR A 145 -23.00 -4.03 7.09
C THR A 145 -22.52 -5.23 6.25
N ILE A 146 -23.48 -5.91 5.63
CA ILE A 146 -23.26 -6.89 4.55
C ILE A 146 -23.73 -6.34 3.20
N ASP A 147 -24.34 -5.15 3.18
CA ASP A 147 -24.90 -4.54 1.98
C ASP A 147 -23.80 -4.00 1.08
N VAL A 148 -23.59 -4.67 -0.06
CA VAL A 148 -22.65 -4.22 -1.09
C VAL A 148 -23.20 -2.96 -1.77
N PRO A 149 -22.45 -1.84 -1.80
CA PRO A 149 -22.89 -0.64 -2.49
C PRO A 149 -23.07 -0.92 -4.00
N PRO A 150 -24.10 -0.35 -4.65
CA PRO A 150 -24.24 -0.47 -6.09
C PRO A 150 -23.07 0.24 -6.80
N PRO A 151 -22.72 -0.19 -8.03
CA PRO A 151 -21.74 0.53 -8.84
C PRO A 151 -22.16 1.99 -9.06
N GLN A 152 -21.18 2.89 -9.00
CA GLN A 152 -21.37 4.31 -9.30
C GLN A 152 -20.49 4.71 -10.48
N ALA A 153 -20.90 5.75 -11.20
CA ALA A 153 -20.11 6.26 -12.32
C ALA A 153 -19.08 7.26 -11.82
N GLY A 154 -17.79 6.94 -12.00
CA GLY A 154 -16.66 7.82 -11.79
C GLY A 154 -15.91 8.11 -13.09
N ASN A 155 -14.97 9.05 -13.04
CA ASN A 155 -14.17 9.48 -14.19
C ASN A 155 -12.66 9.30 -14.01
N PHE A 156 -12.23 8.47 -13.06
CA PHE A 156 -10.81 8.24 -12.78
C PHE A 156 -9.97 8.06 -14.05
N ALA A 157 -8.90 8.84 -14.18
CA ALA A 157 -7.99 8.83 -15.32
C ALA A 157 -6.57 8.51 -14.83
N PRO A 158 -6.01 7.33 -15.16
CA PRO A 158 -4.70 6.94 -14.65
C PRO A 158 -3.59 7.80 -15.26
N GLN A 159 -2.72 8.34 -14.42
CA GLN A 159 -1.51 9.09 -14.82
C GLN A 159 -0.28 8.46 -14.15
N PRO A 160 0.31 7.40 -14.74
CA PRO A 160 1.46 6.70 -14.16
C PRO A 160 2.66 7.64 -13.87
N GLN A 161 3.12 7.65 -12.61
CA GLN A 161 4.28 8.36 -12.10
C GLN A 161 5.51 7.43 -12.16
N LEU A 162 6.07 7.26 -13.36
CA LEU A 162 7.09 6.25 -13.65
C LEU A 162 8.36 6.37 -12.79
N GLU A 163 8.67 7.55 -12.28
CA GLU A 163 9.78 7.82 -11.39
C GLU A 163 9.64 7.22 -9.97
N GLN A 164 8.42 6.85 -9.58
CA GLN A 164 8.14 6.21 -8.29
C GLN A 164 8.42 4.70 -8.28
N VAL A 165 8.74 4.10 -9.44
CA VAL A 165 8.98 2.67 -9.60
C VAL A 165 10.38 2.42 -10.15
N VAL A 166 11.04 1.40 -9.63
CA VAL A 166 12.28 0.86 -10.17
C VAL A 166 12.12 -0.63 -10.49
N ASP A 167 12.84 -1.10 -11.50
CA ASP A 167 12.91 -2.52 -11.85
C ASP A 167 14.21 -3.16 -11.32
N VAL A 168 14.34 -4.47 -11.52
CA VAL A 168 15.53 -5.24 -11.13
C VAL A 168 16.83 -4.68 -11.72
N ASN A 169 16.79 -4.15 -12.95
CA ASN A 169 17.98 -3.62 -13.64
C ASN A 169 18.43 -2.32 -13.00
N ILE A 170 17.48 -1.45 -12.66
CA ILE A 170 17.74 -0.20 -11.94
C ILE A 170 18.31 -0.51 -10.56
N VAL A 171 17.75 -1.48 -9.83
CA VAL A 171 18.28 -1.87 -8.51
C VAL A 171 19.72 -2.37 -8.65
N LYS A 172 20.00 -3.33 -9.55
CA LYS A 172 21.36 -3.85 -9.82
C LYS A 172 22.35 -2.73 -10.19
N ALA A 173 21.91 -1.74 -10.95
CA ALA A 173 22.77 -0.65 -11.40
C ALA A 173 23.01 0.45 -10.35
N ARG A 174 22.22 0.50 -9.28
CA ARG A 174 22.22 1.62 -8.32
C ARG A 174 22.49 1.23 -6.87
N GLN A 175 22.25 -0.03 -6.47
CA GLN A 175 22.35 -0.47 -5.07
C GLN A 175 23.71 -0.17 -4.40
N ASP A 176 24.80 -0.13 -5.18
CA ASP A 176 26.16 0.11 -4.67
C ASP A 176 26.61 1.59 -4.77
N LYS A 177 25.71 2.51 -5.16
CA LYS A 177 26.03 3.94 -5.27
C LYS A 177 25.98 4.62 -3.90
N PRO A 178 26.91 5.56 -3.60
CA PRO A 178 27.08 6.13 -2.26
C PRO A 178 25.88 6.93 -1.72
N ASN A 179 24.94 7.36 -2.58
CA ASN A 179 23.76 8.14 -2.19
C ASN A 179 22.44 7.39 -2.41
N VAL A 180 22.50 6.07 -2.59
CA VAL A 180 21.34 5.20 -2.77
C VAL A 180 21.27 4.24 -1.59
N VAL A 181 20.10 4.17 -0.95
CA VAL A 181 19.85 3.19 0.10
C VAL A 181 18.80 2.21 -0.41
N LEU A 182 19.09 0.91 -0.29
CA LEU A 182 18.16 -0.16 -0.57
C LEU A 182 17.54 -0.66 0.74
N VAL A 183 16.23 -0.56 0.88
CA VAL A 183 15.48 -0.88 2.10
C VAL A 183 14.65 -2.14 1.90
N ASP A 184 14.96 -3.19 2.67
CA ASP A 184 14.13 -4.38 2.79
C ASP A 184 13.12 -4.22 3.92
N SER A 185 11.84 -4.25 3.57
CA SER A 185 10.74 -4.07 4.50
C SER A 185 10.32 -5.36 5.22
N ARG A 186 10.87 -6.53 4.86
CA ARG A 186 10.50 -7.82 5.46
C ARG A 186 10.91 -7.93 6.92
N GLU A 187 10.38 -8.95 7.57
CA GLU A 187 10.78 -9.39 8.90
C GLU A 187 12.28 -9.71 8.95
N GLY A 188 12.90 -9.46 10.10
CA GLY A 188 14.36 -9.58 10.23
C GLY A 188 14.89 -11.01 10.04
N ASP A 189 14.13 -12.04 10.41
CA ASP A 189 14.49 -13.45 10.18
C ASP A 189 14.51 -13.79 8.67
N ARG A 190 13.56 -13.25 7.90
CA ARG A 190 13.53 -13.38 6.44
C ARG A 190 14.66 -12.62 5.76
N TYR A 191 14.90 -11.39 6.19
CA TYR A 191 16.04 -10.59 5.70
C TYR A 191 17.37 -11.31 5.94
N ARG A 192 17.59 -11.87 7.13
CA ARG A 192 18.83 -12.63 7.45
C ARG A 192 18.91 -14.00 6.77
N GLY A 193 17.85 -14.45 6.10
CA GLY A 193 17.79 -15.76 5.46
C GLY A 193 17.66 -16.94 6.43
N GLU A 194 17.25 -16.68 7.68
CA GLU A 194 17.03 -17.72 8.70
C GLU A 194 15.74 -18.50 8.45
N ARG A 195 14.78 -17.85 7.78
CA ARG A 195 13.47 -18.41 7.42
C ARG A 195 13.00 -17.79 6.11
N GLU A 196 12.59 -18.57 5.13
CA GLU A 196 11.87 -18.06 3.96
C GLU A 196 10.69 -18.98 3.64
N PRO A 197 9.47 -18.63 4.08
CA PRO A 197 8.30 -19.50 3.94
C PRO A 197 7.60 -19.36 2.59
N ILE A 198 7.97 -18.37 1.76
CA ILE A 198 7.22 -18.00 0.55
C ILE A 198 8.08 -18.14 -0.71
N ASP A 199 9.29 -17.57 -0.68
CA ASP A 199 10.19 -17.50 -1.84
C ASP A 199 11.16 -18.70 -1.91
N PRO A 200 11.64 -19.10 -3.10
CA PRO A 200 12.50 -20.26 -3.26
C PRO A 200 13.92 -20.06 -2.70
N VAL A 201 14.39 -18.82 -2.62
CA VAL A 201 15.72 -18.45 -2.13
C VAL A 201 15.57 -17.56 -0.90
N ALA A 202 16.24 -17.92 0.19
CA ALA A 202 16.30 -17.14 1.43
C ALA A 202 17.40 -16.06 1.37
N GLY A 203 17.25 -15.00 2.15
CA GLY A 203 18.23 -13.90 2.26
C GLY A 203 17.66 -12.57 1.78
N HIS A 204 18.56 -11.66 1.40
CA HIS A 204 18.25 -10.29 0.98
C HIS A 204 19.13 -9.85 -0.18
N ILE A 205 18.75 -8.74 -0.82
CA ILE A 205 19.54 -8.13 -1.89
C ILE A 205 20.83 -7.56 -1.27
N PRO A 206 22.03 -7.87 -1.81
CA PRO A 206 23.29 -7.36 -1.25
C PRO A 206 23.28 -5.85 -1.04
N GLY A 207 23.77 -5.41 0.12
CA GLY A 207 23.83 -3.99 0.50
C GLY A 207 22.52 -3.41 1.04
N ALA A 208 21.41 -4.15 1.02
CA ALA A 208 20.17 -3.69 1.62
C ALA A 208 20.30 -3.50 3.14
N VAL A 209 19.54 -2.56 3.69
CA VAL A 209 19.29 -2.41 5.13
C VAL A 209 17.87 -2.86 5.46
N ASN A 210 17.64 -3.36 6.67
CA ASN A 210 16.34 -3.92 7.05
C ASN A 210 15.52 -2.96 7.91
N TYR A 211 14.31 -2.65 7.44
CA TYR A 211 13.33 -1.81 8.12
C TYR A 211 11.99 -2.55 8.16
N PRO A 212 11.76 -3.47 9.13
CA PRO A 212 10.54 -4.28 9.17
C PRO A 212 9.27 -3.44 9.13
N TRP A 213 8.40 -3.67 8.15
CA TRP A 213 7.19 -2.88 7.91
C TRP A 213 6.27 -2.83 9.13
N GLN A 214 6.29 -3.89 9.95
CA GLN A 214 5.53 -3.98 11.20
C GLN A 214 5.90 -2.90 12.21
N GLU A 215 7.06 -2.29 12.14
CA GLU A 215 7.46 -1.28 13.12
C GLU A 215 6.79 0.07 12.87
N VAL A 216 6.14 0.27 11.71
CA VAL A 216 5.41 1.51 11.36
C VAL A 216 4.15 1.70 12.21
N THR A 217 3.57 0.61 12.72
CA THR A 217 2.39 0.60 13.59
C THR A 217 2.70 -0.02 14.94
N ASN A 218 1.84 0.19 15.93
CA ASN A 218 1.81 -0.63 17.13
C ASN A 218 1.15 -2.01 16.84
N GLU A 219 1.13 -2.90 17.83
CA GLU A 219 0.57 -4.24 17.70
C GLU A 219 -0.94 -4.25 17.41
N GLN A 220 -1.64 -3.16 17.75
CA GLN A 220 -3.07 -2.97 17.48
C GLN A 220 -3.32 -2.42 16.07
N GLY A 221 -2.26 -2.13 15.30
CA GLY A 221 -2.36 -1.64 13.92
C GLY A 221 -2.50 -0.12 13.79
N TYR A 222 -2.46 0.63 14.90
CA TYR A 222 -2.41 2.10 14.84
C TYR A 222 -1.01 2.56 14.46
N LEU A 223 -0.92 3.58 13.63
CA LEU A 223 0.35 4.21 13.28
C LEU A 223 1.06 4.75 14.52
N ARG A 224 2.38 4.59 14.52
CA ARG A 224 3.21 5.30 15.49
C ARG A 224 3.20 6.81 15.19
N PRO A 225 3.35 7.68 16.20
CA PRO A 225 3.41 9.12 16.03
C PRO A 225 4.42 9.57 14.98
N GLU A 226 4.15 10.70 14.32
CA GLU A 226 5.01 11.29 13.28
C GLU A 226 6.48 11.48 13.74
N THR A 227 6.70 11.78 15.02
CA THR A 227 8.05 11.87 15.59
C THR A 227 8.77 10.52 15.55
N GLU A 228 8.10 9.42 15.88
CA GLU A 228 8.68 8.08 15.79
C GLU A 228 8.90 7.67 14.32
N GLN A 229 8.04 8.11 13.39
CA GLN A 229 8.26 7.91 11.95
C GLN A 229 9.53 8.64 11.49
N ARG A 230 9.74 9.91 11.90
CA ARG A 230 10.97 10.65 11.58
C ARG A 230 12.21 9.99 12.17
N ASP A 231 12.15 9.63 13.46
CA ASP A 231 13.27 9.01 14.16
C ASP A 231 13.71 7.71 13.47
N ARG A 232 12.75 6.90 13.01
CA ARG A 232 12.98 5.67 12.25
C ARG A 232 13.91 5.90 11.06
N TRP A 233 13.71 6.95 10.27
CA TRP A 233 14.43 7.15 9.01
C TRP A 233 15.72 7.96 9.12
N THR A 234 16.12 8.37 10.34
CA THR A 234 17.26 9.28 10.56
C THR A 234 18.55 8.82 9.88
N GLU A 235 18.84 7.51 9.87
CA GLU A 235 20.08 6.97 9.30
C GLU A 235 20.14 7.04 7.76
N VAL A 236 18.98 7.15 7.10
CA VAL A 236 18.88 7.08 5.63
C VAL A 236 18.25 8.33 5.01
N ALA A 237 17.78 9.27 5.84
CA ALA A 237 17.07 10.48 5.41
C ALA A 237 17.91 11.42 4.52
N SER A 238 19.25 11.30 4.54
CA SER A 238 20.14 12.08 3.66
C SER A 238 20.41 11.42 2.31
N ALA A 239 19.87 10.23 2.04
CA ALA A 239 20.03 9.55 0.76
C ALA A 239 19.31 10.33 -0.35
N GLU A 240 19.90 10.36 -1.55
CA GLU A 240 19.26 10.96 -2.73
C GLU A 240 18.16 10.05 -3.28
N GLU A 241 18.31 8.73 -3.13
CA GLU A 241 17.29 7.75 -3.49
C GLU A 241 17.16 6.67 -2.40
N ILE A 242 15.91 6.37 -2.02
CA ILE A 242 15.59 5.25 -1.13
C ILE A 242 14.77 4.23 -1.94
N LEU A 243 15.39 3.12 -2.32
CA LEU A 243 14.72 2.04 -3.05
C LEU A 243 14.11 1.08 -2.04
N VAL A 244 12.79 0.99 -1.98
CA VAL A 244 12.07 0.19 -0.99
C VAL A 244 11.52 -1.07 -1.63
N TYR A 245 11.75 -2.21 -1.00
CA TYR A 245 11.21 -3.50 -1.44
C TYR A 245 10.77 -4.36 -0.24
N CYS A 246 10.09 -5.47 -0.53
CA CYS A 246 9.75 -6.47 0.48
C CYS A 246 9.77 -7.89 -0.13
N GLY A 247 8.78 -8.73 0.16
CA GLY A 247 8.60 -10.00 -0.56
C GLY A 247 8.15 -9.81 -2.01
N SER A 248 7.19 -8.93 -2.26
CA SER A 248 6.51 -8.82 -3.57
C SER A 248 5.87 -7.44 -3.81
N GLY A 249 6.44 -6.37 -3.28
CA GLY A 249 5.98 -4.99 -3.53
C GLY A 249 4.69 -4.57 -2.82
N VAL A 250 4.27 -5.30 -1.79
CA VAL A 250 3.02 -5.01 -1.04
C VAL A 250 3.34 -4.31 0.27
N THR A 251 3.95 -5.00 1.24
CA THR A 251 4.30 -4.40 2.55
C THR A 251 5.38 -3.32 2.46
N ALA A 252 6.13 -3.23 1.37
CA ALA A 252 7.00 -2.10 1.05
C ALA A 252 6.22 -0.77 1.01
N CYS A 253 4.95 -0.79 0.60
CA CYS A 253 4.10 0.38 0.57
C CYS A 253 3.80 0.94 1.98
N VAL A 254 3.87 0.11 3.03
CA VAL A 254 3.75 0.58 4.43
C VAL A 254 4.95 1.44 4.82
N ASN A 255 6.16 1.04 4.41
CA ASN A 255 7.36 1.85 4.61
C ASN A 255 7.35 3.11 3.73
N LEU A 256 6.82 3.06 2.51
CA LEU A 256 6.64 4.25 1.67
C LEU A 256 5.63 5.24 2.30
N LEU A 257 4.56 4.74 2.92
CA LEU A 257 3.65 5.56 3.73
C LEU A 257 4.38 6.18 4.94
N SER A 258 5.23 5.41 5.62
CA SER A 258 6.04 5.89 6.74
C SER A 258 7.03 6.99 6.31
N LEU A 259 7.66 6.87 5.13
CA LEU A 259 8.52 7.91 4.56
C LEU A 259 7.73 9.20 4.27
N GLU A 260 6.54 9.10 3.65
CA GLU A 260 5.65 10.25 3.43
C GLU A 260 5.29 10.94 4.77
N LEU A 261 4.93 10.15 5.79
CA LEU A 261 4.62 10.68 7.13
C LEU A 261 5.84 11.34 7.80
N ALA A 262 7.05 10.88 7.49
CA ALA A 262 8.29 11.51 7.95
C ALA A 262 8.69 12.75 7.14
N GLY A 263 7.98 13.07 6.05
CA GLY A 263 8.31 14.17 5.15
C GLY A 263 9.48 13.86 4.20
N ILE A 264 9.69 12.59 3.86
CA ILE A 264 10.78 12.10 3.01
C ILE A 264 10.18 11.61 1.69
N ASP A 265 10.46 12.29 0.59
CA ASP A 265 9.88 12.06 -0.74
C ASP A 265 10.79 11.28 -1.71
N GLN A 266 12.00 10.89 -1.27
CA GLN A 266 12.99 10.15 -2.07
C GLN A 266 12.66 8.66 -2.26
N GLY A 267 11.56 8.18 -1.68
CA GLY A 267 11.15 6.78 -1.70
C GLY A 267 10.65 6.30 -3.07
N LYS A 268 11.23 5.20 -3.58
CA LYS A 268 10.81 4.54 -4.83
C LYS A 268 10.54 3.07 -4.57
N LEU A 269 9.48 2.53 -5.17
CA LEU A 269 9.12 1.12 -5.01
C LEU A 269 9.88 0.25 -6.03
N TYR A 270 10.62 -0.74 -5.55
CA TYR A 270 10.96 -1.90 -6.37
C TYR A 270 9.79 -2.90 -6.31
N ALA A 271 8.86 -2.78 -7.27
CA ALA A 271 7.57 -3.47 -7.24
C ALA A 271 7.72 -5.00 -7.29
N GLY A 272 8.66 -5.50 -8.11
CA GLY A 272 8.96 -6.94 -8.19
C GLY A 272 9.52 -7.51 -6.88
N SER A 273 10.28 -6.70 -6.14
CA SER A 273 10.78 -7.02 -4.80
C SER A 273 11.61 -8.32 -4.75
N TRP A 274 11.71 -8.96 -3.58
CA TRP A 274 12.52 -10.18 -3.41
C TRP A 274 12.09 -11.30 -4.37
N SER A 275 10.79 -11.47 -4.59
CA SER A 275 10.23 -12.43 -5.55
C SER A 275 10.80 -12.30 -6.95
N ASP A 276 10.94 -11.07 -7.42
CA ASP A 276 11.50 -10.79 -8.73
C ASP A 276 13.01 -11.01 -8.70
N TRP A 277 13.68 -10.48 -7.68
CA TRP A 277 15.12 -10.63 -7.52
C TRP A 277 15.57 -12.11 -7.52
N CYS A 278 14.94 -12.95 -6.70
CA CYS A 278 15.33 -14.34 -6.57
C CYS A 278 14.98 -15.18 -7.80
N SER A 279 14.00 -14.78 -8.61
CA SER A 279 13.67 -15.46 -9.87
C SER A 279 14.81 -15.41 -10.90
N TYR A 280 15.75 -14.46 -10.77
CA TYR A 280 16.96 -14.39 -11.59
C TYR A 280 18.15 -15.18 -11.00
N LEU A 281 18.03 -15.66 -9.76
CA LEU A 281 19.02 -16.52 -9.11
C LEU A 281 18.73 -18.01 -9.38
N GLU A 282 17.46 -18.33 -9.67
CA GLU A 282 17.03 -19.65 -10.12
C GLU A 282 17.54 -19.95 -11.54
N GLY A 283 18.79 -20.42 -11.63
CA GLY A 283 19.44 -20.77 -12.89
C GLY A 283 20.95 -20.58 -12.91
N GLU A 284 21.53 -19.97 -11.88
CA GLU A 284 23.00 -19.84 -11.70
C GLU A 284 23.62 -20.96 -10.86
N GLY A 285 22.92 -22.10 -10.73
CA GLY A 285 23.36 -23.30 -10.00
C GLY A 285 23.72 -24.48 -10.90
#